data_AF-A0A834LEZ9-F1
#
_entry.id   AF-A0A834LEZ9-F1
#
_cell.length_a   1.000
_cell.length_b   1.000
_cell.length_c   1.000
_cell.angle_alpha   90.00
_cell.angle_beta   90.00
_cell.angle_gamma   90.00
#
_symmetry.space_group_name_H-M   'P 1'
#
loop_
_entity.id
_entity.type
_entity.pdbx_description
1 polymer ?
#
loop_
_entity_poly.entity_id
_entity_poly.type
_entity_poly.pdbx_seq_one_letter_code
_entity_poly.pdbx_strand_id
1 'polypeptide(L)'
;MRYGCFIIYGFGYDLCNDDYKVVVIFCVLRSGGSCETEVKVYSLRTDTWRRIGDFCHGIPLNDSGRYASGSLHWSASGVQGSSYSWDIVSLDLVNEVYGKVVLPNFGEGRFDSTLEILRGCLSVLCIFPGTRSDIWVMTEYGQTESWSSDATECCQFVVSFQYLTPA
;
A
#
# COMPACT_ATOMS: atom_id res chain seq x y z
N MET A 1 10.76 -10.46 -13.03
CA MET A 1 10.53 -10.92 -11.63
C MET A 1 11.84 -11.45 -11.10
N ARG A 2 12.27 -10.99 -9.92
CA ARG A 2 13.50 -11.47 -9.29
C ARG A 2 13.17 -12.72 -8.48
N TYR A 3 13.74 -13.88 -8.84
CA TYR A 3 13.66 -15.08 -8.00
C TYR A 3 14.49 -14.85 -6.74
N GLY A 4 13.94 -15.13 -5.56
CA GLY A 4 14.66 -14.90 -4.31
C GLY A 4 13.77 -14.75 -3.09
N CYS A 5 14.44 -14.51 -1.96
CA CYS A 5 13.83 -14.17 -0.68
C CYS A 5 13.91 -12.66 -0.47
N PHE A 6 12.81 -12.03 -0.08
CA PHE A 6 12.77 -10.62 0.28
C PHE A 6 11.90 -10.41 1.52
N ILE A 7 12.18 -9.32 2.24
CA ILE A 7 11.53 -8.98 3.49
C ILE A 7 10.79 -7.67 3.28
N ILE A 8 9.51 -7.67 3.63
CA ILE A 8 8.66 -6.49 3.65
C ILE A 8 8.27 -6.25 5.10
N TYR A 9 8.12 -4.99 5.49
CA TYR A 9 7.74 -4.66 6.85
C TYR A 9 6.73 -3.52 6.89
N GLY A 10 6.05 -3.36 8.01
CA GLY A 10 5.21 -2.22 8.30
C GLY A 10 5.27 -1.92 9.79
N PHE A 11 5.09 -0.65 10.14
CA PHE A 11 5.06 -0.21 11.52
C PHE A 11 3.82 0.62 11.75
N GLY A 12 3.12 0.37 12.85
CA GLY A 12 1.92 1.10 13.19
C GLY A 12 1.57 0.97 14.65
N TYR A 13 0.44 1.57 15.00
CA TYR A 13 -0.02 1.68 16.37
C TYR A 13 -1.38 1.04 16.54
N ASP A 14 -1.49 0.13 17.50
CA ASP A 14 -2.72 -0.49 17.95
C ASP A 14 -3.31 0.38 19.06
N LEU A 15 -4.26 1.25 18.69
CA LEU A 15 -4.89 2.19 19.61
C LEU A 15 -5.68 1.50 20.73
N CYS A 16 -6.27 0.34 20.46
CA CYS A 16 -7.09 -0.39 21.43
C CYS A 16 -6.24 -1.00 22.55
N ASN A 17 -5.01 -1.38 22.23
CA ASN A 17 -4.09 -2.02 23.16
C ASN A 17 -2.99 -1.09 23.69
N ASP A 18 -2.91 0.16 23.22
CA ASP A 18 -1.80 1.09 23.50
C ASP A 18 -0.45 0.41 23.21
N ASP A 19 -0.30 -0.07 21.98
CA ASP A 19 0.83 -0.90 21.58
C ASP A 19 1.36 -0.52 20.20
N TYR A 20 2.68 -0.39 20.11
CA TYR A 20 3.35 -0.23 18.83
C TYR A 20 3.71 -1.59 18.27
N LYS A 21 3.31 -1.83 17.02
CA LYS A 21 3.51 -3.12 16.36
C LYS A 21 4.39 -2.97 15.12
N VAL A 22 5.27 -3.94 14.94
CA VAL A 22 6.02 -4.14 13.69
C VAL A 22 5.51 -5.41 13.05
N VAL A 23 5.09 -5.33 11.80
CA VAL A 23 4.72 -6.49 10.99
C VAL A 23 5.84 -6.76 10.01
N VAL A 24 6.29 -8.00 9.92
CA VAL A 24 7.33 -8.45 8.98
C VAL A 24 6.76 -9.59 8.15
N ILE A 25 6.87 -9.47 6.83
CA ILE A 25 6.44 -10.44 5.85
C ILE A 25 7.70 -10.97 5.16
N PHE A 26 8.02 -12.24 5.40
CA PHE A 26 9.06 -12.96 4.68
C PHE A 26 8.45 -13.56 3.43
N CYS A 27 8.96 -13.20 2.26
CA CYS A 27 8.45 -13.69 0.97
C CYS A 27 9.50 -14.55 0.26
N VAL A 28 9.08 -15.70 -0.25
CA VAL A 28 9.92 -16.57 -1.10
C VAL A 28 9.24 -16.75 -2.45
N LEU A 29 9.78 -16.09 -3.48
CA LEU A 29 9.26 -16.19 -4.85
C LEU A 29 9.93 -17.33 -5.60
N ARG A 30 9.11 -18.29 -6.07
CA ARG A 30 9.59 -19.48 -6.78
C ARG A 30 9.46 -19.35 -8.30
N SER A 31 10.16 -20.24 -9.01
CA SER A 31 10.27 -20.28 -10.48
C SER A 31 8.96 -20.48 -11.24
N GLY A 32 7.83 -20.71 -10.56
CA GLY A 32 6.49 -20.83 -11.15
C GLY A 32 5.54 -19.66 -10.88
N GLY A 33 6.05 -18.52 -10.37
CA GLY A 33 5.22 -17.35 -10.04
C GLY A 33 4.43 -17.48 -8.72
N SER A 34 4.59 -18.59 -7.99
CA SER A 34 4.06 -18.71 -6.63
C SER A 34 4.97 -17.98 -5.63
N CYS A 35 4.34 -17.35 -4.63
CA CYS A 35 5.01 -16.73 -3.49
C CYS A 35 4.54 -17.41 -2.21
N GLU A 36 5.47 -17.98 -1.46
CA GLU A 36 5.20 -18.40 -0.08
C GLU A 36 5.49 -17.23 0.85
N THR A 37 4.67 -17.05 1.89
CA THR A 37 4.86 -15.97 2.85
C THR A 37 4.79 -16.48 4.28
N GLU A 38 5.62 -15.90 5.15
CA GLU A 38 5.51 -16.05 6.60
C GLU A 38 5.39 -14.66 7.21
N VAL A 39 4.37 -14.43 8.02
CA VAL A 39 4.12 -13.13 8.64
C VAL A 39 4.31 -13.21 10.15
N LYS A 40 5.10 -12.27 10.68
CA LYS A 40 5.34 -12.11 12.10
C LYS A 40 4.96 -10.71 12.55
N VAL A 41 4.39 -10.63 13.74
CA VAL A 41 4.06 -9.38 14.42
C VAL A 41 4.90 -9.29 15.68
N TYR A 42 5.61 -8.19 15.84
CA TYR A 42 6.22 -7.78 17.09
C TYR A 42 5.28 -6.84 17.82
N SER A 43 5.14 -7.03 19.13
CA SER A 43 4.48 -6.09 20.03
C SER A 43 5.54 -5.47 20.93
N LEU A 44 5.60 -4.13 20.95
CA LEU A 44 6.48 -3.40 21.85
C LEU A 44 6.05 -3.57 23.31
N ARG A 45 4.73 -3.60 23.55
CA ARG A 45 4.15 -3.76 24.89
C ARG A 45 4.52 -5.08 25.53
N THR A 46 4.53 -6.18 24.76
CA THR A 46 4.86 -7.51 25.28
C THR A 46 6.29 -7.96 24.96
N ASP A 47 7.08 -7.11 24.30
CA ASP A 47 8.45 -7.37 23.84
C ASP A 47 8.63 -8.75 23.21
N THR A 48 7.70 -9.13 22.33
CA THR A 48 7.65 -10.49 21.78
C THR A 48 7.26 -10.50 20.32
N TRP A 49 7.85 -11.44 19.59
CA TRP A 49 7.46 -11.78 18.22
C TRP A 49 6.50 -12.96 18.21
N ARG A 50 5.49 -12.91 17.36
CA ARG A 50 4.58 -14.03 17.13
C ARG A 50 4.24 -14.16 15.66
N ARG A 51 4.06 -15.41 15.22
CA ARG A 51 3.60 -15.72 13.87
C ARG A 51 2.09 -15.54 13.78
N ILE A 52 1.61 -14.95 12.69
CA ILE A 52 0.18 -14.87 12.35
C ILE A 52 -0.10 -15.66 11.06
N GLY A 53 -1.32 -15.55 10.54
CA GLY A 53 -1.65 -16.12 9.23
C GLY A 53 -0.75 -15.55 8.12
N ASP A 54 -0.48 -16.38 7.13
CA ASP A 54 0.31 -15.99 5.95
C ASP A 54 -0.33 -14.80 5.22
N PHE A 55 0.44 -14.08 4.41
CA PHE A 55 -0.05 -12.93 3.69
C PHE A 55 -1.11 -13.37 2.67
N CYS A 56 -2.35 -12.94 2.90
CA CYS A 56 -3.48 -13.23 2.02
C CYS A 56 -3.52 -12.26 0.84
N HIS A 57 -4.15 -12.68 -0.26
CA HIS A 57 -4.55 -11.81 -1.38
C HIS A 57 -3.48 -11.37 -2.38
N GLY A 58 -2.41 -12.16 -2.56
CA GLY A 58 -1.48 -12.00 -3.69
C GLY A 58 -0.03 -11.89 -3.24
N ILE A 59 0.80 -11.30 -4.10
CA ILE A 59 2.21 -11.05 -3.84
C ILE A 59 2.37 -9.57 -3.46
N PRO A 60 2.84 -9.25 -2.26
CA PRO A 60 3.16 -7.87 -1.89
C PRO A 60 4.10 -7.21 -2.90
N LEU A 61 3.82 -5.96 -3.28
CA LEU A 61 4.57 -5.22 -4.30
C LEU A 61 5.45 -4.10 -3.73
N ASN A 62 5.10 -3.55 -2.56
CA ASN A 62 5.87 -2.49 -1.91
C ASN A 62 6.88 -3.05 -0.92
N ASP A 63 8.00 -2.33 -0.75
CA ASP A 63 9.02 -2.66 0.25
C ASP A 63 8.55 -2.42 1.69
N SER A 64 7.53 -1.57 1.89
CA SER A 64 7.01 -1.25 3.22
C SER A 64 5.51 -0.95 3.23
N GLY A 65 4.87 -1.23 4.37
CA GLY A 65 3.46 -0.97 4.62
C GLY A 65 3.19 0.46 5.06
N ARG A 66 2.04 1.00 4.68
CA ARG A 66 1.58 2.34 5.03
C ARG A 66 0.55 2.27 6.14
N TYR A 67 0.80 2.95 7.26
CA TYR A 67 -0.11 2.97 8.39
C TYR A 67 -1.15 4.09 8.25
N ALA A 68 -2.42 3.73 8.32
CA ALA A 68 -3.55 4.67 8.38
C ALA A 68 -4.72 4.01 9.12
N SER A 69 -5.49 4.78 9.89
CA SER A 69 -6.75 4.32 10.49
C SER A 69 -6.66 2.96 11.23
N GLY A 70 -5.59 2.75 12.00
CA GLY A 70 -5.38 1.51 12.78
C GLY A 70 -4.95 0.28 11.98
N SER A 71 -4.73 0.44 10.66
CA SER A 71 -4.35 -0.65 9.76
C SER A 71 -3.05 -0.35 9.01
N LEU A 72 -2.31 -1.40 8.67
CA LEU A 72 -1.21 -1.34 7.71
C LEU A 72 -1.72 -1.70 6.32
N HIS A 73 -1.17 -1.06 5.28
CA HIS A 73 -1.60 -1.22 3.90
C HIS A 73 -0.42 -1.51 2.97
N TRP A 74 -0.58 -2.46 2.07
CA TRP A 74 0.37 -2.78 1.01
C TRP A 74 -0.36 -2.92 -0.32
N SER A 75 0.25 -2.46 -1.41
CA SER A 75 -0.14 -2.91 -2.74
C SER A 75 0.28 -4.37 -2.91
N ALA A 76 -0.61 -5.18 -3.46
CA ALA A 76 -0.36 -6.58 -3.78
C ALA A 76 -0.80 -6.87 -5.21
N SER A 77 -0.17 -7.85 -5.86
CA SER A 77 -0.58 -8.33 -7.18
C SER A 77 -2.04 -8.81 -7.15
N GLY A 78 -2.86 -8.38 -8.09
CA GLY A 78 -4.25 -8.79 -8.18
C GLY A 78 -4.39 -10.29 -8.45
N VAL A 79 -5.47 -10.89 -7.92
CA VAL A 79 -5.76 -12.33 -8.09
C VAL A 79 -6.37 -12.63 -9.47
N GLN A 80 -6.88 -11.62 -10.18
CA GLN A 80 -7.62 -11.80 -11.45
C GLN A 80 -6.79 -11.42 -12.68
N GLY A 81 -6.21 -12.44 -13.33
CA GLY A 81 -6.10 -12.63 -14.80
C GLY A 81 -5.44 -11.59 -15.71
N SER A 82 -5.25 -10.33 -15.29
CA SER A 82 -4.59 -9.28 -16.05
C SER A 82 -3.28 -8.90 -15.37
N SER A 83 -2.22 -8.80 -16.17
CA SER A 83 -0.84 -8.54 -15.74
C SER A 83 -0.60 -7.18 -15.07
N TYR A 84 -1.65 -6.36 -14.93
CA TYR A 84 -1.58 -5.00 -14.41
C TYR A 84 -2.60 -4.73 -13.29
N SER A 85 -3.37 -5.74 -12.87
CA SER A 85 -4.27 -5.59 -11.72
C SER A 85 -3.49 -5.67 -10.42
N TRP A 86 -3.80 -4.78 -9.49
CA TRP A 86 -3.26 -4.77 -8.14
C TRP A 86 -4.38 -4.39 -7.17
N ASP A 87 -4.26 -4.85 -5.92
CA ASP A 87 -5.18 -4.56 -4.82
C ASP A 87 -4.42 -3.83 -3.71
N ILE A 88 -5.13 -3.06 -2.89
CA ILE A 88 -4.62 -2.65 -1.57
C ILE A 88 -5.06 -3.70 -0.55
N VAL A 89 -4.10 -4.39 0.03
CA VAL A 89 -4.31 -5.32 1.15
C VAL A 89 -4.08 -4.56 2.44
N SER A 90 -5.04 -4.64 3.35
CA SER A 90 -4.94 -4.08 4.70
C SER A 90 -4.72 -5.18 5.74
N LEU A 91 -4.08 -4.84 6.85
CA LEU A 91 -4.02 -5.65 8.07
C LEU A 91 -4.40 -4.77 9.25
N ASP A 92 -5.53 -5.08 9.88
CA ASP A 92 -5.99 -4.41 11.10
C ASP A 92 -5.05 -4.77 12.26
N LEU A 93 -4.45 -3.80 12.93
CA LEU A 93 -3.46 -4.10 13.96
C LEU A 93 -4.07 -4.58 15.28
N VAL A 94 -5.36 -4.34 15.52
CA VAL A 94 -6.06 -4.74 16.75
C VAL A 94 -6.38 -6.24 16.70
N ASN A 95 -7.06 -6.65 15.64
CA ASN A 95 -7.61 -7.99 15.45
C ASN A 95 -6.69 -8.86 14.59
N GLU A 96 -5.73 -8.26 13.89
CA GLU A 96 -4.78 -8.94 13.00
C GLU A 96 -5.46 -9.74 11.90
N VAL A 97 -6.50 -9.12 11.36
CA VAL A 97 -7.31 -9.65 10.26
C VAL A 97 -6.96 -8.90 8.99
N TYR A 98 -6.72 -9.65 7.91
CA TYR A 98 -6.52 -9.08 6.60
C TYR A 98 -7.82 -8.58 5.98
N GLY A 99 -7.73 -7.50 5.23
CA GLY A 99 -8.81 -6.95 4.43
C GLY A 99 -8.33 -6.47 3.06
N LYS A 100 -9.28 -5.97 2.28
CA LYS A 100 -9.01 -5.27 1.03
C LYS A 100 -9.64 -3.89 1.07
N VAL A 101 -8.94 -2.91 0.53
CA VAL A 101 -9.48 -1.58 0.29
C VAL A 101 -9.90 -1.49 -1.16
N VAL A 102 -11.15 -1.12 -1.40
CA VAL A 102 -11.68 -0.93 -2.75
C VAL A 102 -10.99 0.28 -3.39
N LEU A 103 -10.42 0.07 -4.55
CA LEU A 103 -9.74 1.11 -5.33
C LEU A 103 -10.77 1.98 -6.07
N PRO A 104 -10.50 3.29 -6.24
CA PRO A 104 -11.30 4.13 -7.12
C PRO A 104 -11.01 3.79 -8.58
N ASN A 105 -11.89 4.24 -9.47
CA ASN A 105 -11.60 4.21 -10.90
C ASN A 105 -10.59 5.32 -11.23
N PHE A 106 -9.31 4.93 -11.35
CA PHE A 106 -8.22 5.85 -11.71
C PHE A 106 -8.29 6.37 -13.16
N GLY A 107 -9.22 5.86 -13.96
CA GLY A 107 -9.31 6.12 -15.40
C GLY A 107 -8.63 5.04 -16.23
N GLU A 108 -8.80 5.14 -17.55
CA GLU A 108 -8.27 4.17 -18.51
C GLU A 108 -6.80 4.44 -18.85
N GLY A 109 -6.08 3.37 -19.21
CA GLY A 109 -4.69 3.43 -19.66
C GLY A 109 -3.71 2.77 -18.69
N ARG A 110 -2.47 2.62 -19.15
CA ARG A 110 -1.38 2.09 -18.32
C ARG A 110 -0.79 3.22 -17.49
N PHE A 111 -0.70 3.01 -16.19
CA PHE A 111 -0.05 3.90 -15.25
C PHE A 111 0.80 3.11 -14.27
N ASP A 112 1.82 3.77 -13.72
CA ASP A 112 2.52 3.30 -12.53
C ASP A 112 1.82 3.90 -11.31
N SER A 113 1.71 3.14 -10.22
CA SER A 113 1.09 3.60 -8.99
C SER A 113 2.00 3.43 -7.77
N THR A 114 1.84 4.31 -6.79
CA THR A 114 2.52 4.20 -5.50
C THR A 114 1.54 4.54 -4.38
N LEU A 115 1.46 3.64 -3.40
CA LEU A 115 0.64 3.80 -2.20
C LEU A 115 1.38 4.63 -1.16
N GLU A 116 0.77 5.71 -0.69
CA GLU A 116 1.37 6.63 0.27
C GLU A 116 0.36 7.13 1.30
N ILE A 117 0.85 7.82 2.33
CA ILE A 117 0.02 8.54 3.29
C ILE A 117 0.11 10.04 3.01
N LEU A 118 -1.02 10.67 2.74
CA LEU A 118 -1.12 12.12 2.56
C LEU A 118 -2.08 12.68 3.60
N ARG A 119 -1.57 13.58 4.46
CA ARG A 119 -2.37 14.22 5.53
C ARG A 119 -3.05 13.22 6.49
N GLY A 120 -2.42 12.08 6.73
CA GLY A 120 -2.97 11.00 7.57
C GLY A 120 -3.98 10.11 6.86
N CYS A 121 -4.33 10.42 5.61
CA CYS A 121 -5.23 9.63 4.77
C CYS A 121 -4.43 8.69 3.86
N LEU A 122 -5.03 7.56 3.53
CA LEU A 122 -4.50 6.67 2.50
C LEU A 122 -4.59 7.37 1.15
N SER A 123 -3.50 7.30 0.37
CA SER A 123 -3.41 7.98 -0.92
C SER A 123 -2.69 7.15 -1.97
N VAL A 124 -3.00 7.40 -3.23
CA VAL A 124 -2.36 6.74 -4.37
C VAL A 124 -1.89 7.80 -5.35
N LEU A 125 -0.59 7.82 -5.63
CA LEU A 125 -0.03 8.57 -6.75
C LEU A 125 -0.12 7.68 -8.00
N CYS A 126 -0.77 8.17 -9.05
CA CYS A 126 -0.87 7.53 -10.35
C CYS A 126 -0.09 8.34 -11.39
N ILE A 127 0.86 7.72 -12.08
CA ILE A 127 1.68 8.35 -13.12
C ILE A 127 1.31 7.72 -14.46
N PHE A 128 0.68 8.50 -15.34
CA PHE A 128 0.36 8.11 -16.72
C PHE A 128 1.48 8.60 -17.63
N PRO A 129 2.37 7.72 -18.13
CA PRO A 129 3.55 8.12 -18.88
C PRO A 129 3.20 8.98 -20.09
N GLY A 130 3.76 10.19 -20.17
CA GLY A 130 3.54 11.11 -21.28
C GLY A 130 2.19 11.85 -21.25
N THR A 131 1.37 11.66 -20.22
CA THR A 131 0.01 12.25 -20.17
C THR A 131 -0.19 13.13 -18.94
N ARG A 132 -0.24 12.54 -17.74
CA ARG A 132 -0.59 13.26 -16.50
C ARG A 132 -0.13 12.51 -15.25
N SER A 133 -0.27 13.16 -14.10
CA SER A 133 -0.11 12.52 -12.80
C SER A 133 -1.25 12.96 -11.89
N ASP A 134 -1.90 11.98 -11.25
CA ASP A 134 -3.06 12.20 -10.40
C ASP A 134 -2.73 11.71 -8.99
N ILE A 135 -3.19 12.43 -7.96
CA ILE A 135 -3.10 11.98 -6.58
C ILE A 135 -4.53 11.75 -6.09
N TRP A 136 -4.81 10.52 -5.70
CA TRP A 136 -6.09 10.13 -5.11
C TRP A 136 -5.94 10.03 -3.60
N VAL A 137 -6.89 10.59 -2.85
CA VAL A 137 -6.90 10.54 -1.39
C VAL A 137 -8.24 9.98 -0.91
N MET A 138 -8.18 8.98 -0.03
CA MET A 138 -9.35 8.44 0.67
C MET A 138 -9.59 9.30 1.92
N THR A 139 -10.48 10.28 1.82
CA THR A 139 -10.76 11.21 2.92
C THR A 139 -11.52 10.55 4.06
N GLU A 140 -12.34 9.54 3.77
CA GLU A 140 -13.04 8.74 4.75
C GLU A 140 -12.62 7.28 4.62
N TYR A 141 -11.92 6.78 5.64
CA TYR A 141 -11.34 5.45 5.58
C TYR A 141 -12.39 4.36 5.39
N GLY A 142 -12.15 3.45 4.43
CA GLY A 142 -13.05 2.36 4.08
C GLY A 142 -14.21 2.74 3.16
N GLN A 143 -14.44 4.04 2.91
CA GLN A 143 -15.50 4.51 2.01
C GLN A 143 -14.96 4.73 0.61
N THR A 144 -15.33 3.85 -0.31
CA THR A 144 -14.93 3.95 -1.72
C THR A 144 -15.33 5.28 -2.35
N GLU A 145 -16.50 5.80 -1.99
CA GLU A 145 -17.04 7.08 -2.51
C GLU A 145 -16.17 8.29 -2.12
N SER A 146 -15.34 8.16 -1.07
CA SER A 146 -14.54 9.25 -0.52
C SER A 146 -13.21 9.46 -1.24
N TRP A 147 -12.84 8.55 -2.15
CA TRP A 147 -11.68 8.74 -3.00
C TRP A 147 -11.90 9.94 -3.91
N SER A 148 -11.08 10.97 -3.74
CA SER A 148 -11.09 12.16 -4.58
C SER A 148 -9.71 12.45 -5.11
N SER A 149 -9.66 12.93 -6.35
CA SER A 149 -8.43 13.36 -7.03
C SER A 149 -8.43 14.84 -7.35
N ASP A 150 -9.33 15.63 -6.76
CA ASP A 150 -9.56 17.04 -7.08
C ASP A 150 -8.26 17.85 -6.96
N ALA A 151 -7.56 17.89 -8.10
CA ALA A 151 -6.38 18.68 -8.36
C ALA A 151 -6.78 20.15 -8.52
N THR A 152 -7.39 20.77 -7.49
CA THR A 152 -7.63 22.22 -7.52
C THR A 152 -7.61 22.96 -6.17
N GLU A 153 -7.67 22.31 -5.00
CA GLU A 153 -7.48 23.02 -3.71
C GLU A 153 -6.16 22.70 -2.99
N CYS A 154 -5.36 21.75 -3.49
CA CYS A 154 -4.04 21.42 -2.94
C CYS A 154 -2.85 21.73 -3.86
N CYS A 155 -3.08 22.44 -4.98
CA CYS A 155 -2.05 22.78 -5.95
C CYS A 155 -1.84 24.29 -6.05
N GLN A 156 -1.24 24.91 -5.02
CA GLN A 156 -0.35 26.06 -5.26
C GLN A 156 1.09 25.63 -5.58
N PHE A 157 1.36 24.33 -5.67
CA PHE A 157 2.61 23.80 -6.23
C PHE A 157 2.31 22.76 -7.29
N VAL A 158 1.75 23.20 -8.41
CA VAL A 158 2.12 22.57 -9.69
C VAL A 158 3.58 22.95 -9.92
N VAL A 159 4.50 22.06 -9.56
CA VAL A 159 5.86 22.17 -10.11
C VAL A 159 5.77 21.66 -11.54
N SER A 160 5.38 22.55 -12.45
CA SER A 160 5.60 22.31 -13.87
C SER A 160 7.11 22.33 -14.08
N PHE A 161 7.72 21.17 -14.28
CA PHE A 161 9.06 21.09 -14.87
C PHE A 161 8.96 21.38 -16.37
N GLN A 162 8.61 22.62 -16.70
CA GLN A 162 8.99 23.25 -17.95
C GLN A 162 9.94 24.38 -17.53
N TYR A 163 11.05 24.56 -18.24
CA TYR A 163 12.21 25.41 -17.90
C TYR A 163 13.30 24.76 -17.05
N LEU A 164 13.92 23.71 -17.61
CA LEU A 164 15.37 23.57 -17.50
C LEU A 164 15.95 23.63 -18.91
N THR A 165 16.19 24.84 -19.42
CA THR A 165 17.16 25.03 -20.50
C THR A 165 18.50 25.41 -19.85
N PRO A 166 19.59 24.69 -20.15
CA PRO A 166 20.91 25.04 -19.63
C PRO A 166 21.38 26.37 -20.22
N ALA A 167 22.10 27.15 -19.41
CA ALA A 167 22.80 28.36 -19.82
C ALA A 167 24.04 28.03 -20.65
#